data_AF-A0A920LTU2-F1
#
_entry.id   AF-A0A920LTU2-F1
#
_cell.length_a   1.000
_cell.length_b   1.000
_cell.length_c   1.000
_cell.angle_alpha   90.00
_cell.angle_beta   90.00
_cell.angle_gamma   90.00
#
_symmetry.space_group_name_H-M   'P 1'
#
loop_
_entity.id
_entity.type
_entity.pdbx_description
1 polymer ?
#
loop_
_entity_poly.entity_id
_entity_poly.type
_entity_poly.pdbx_seq_one_letter_code
_entity_poly.pdbx_strand_id
1 'polypeptide(L)' 'MRCCNPGRMRTDMQVRMLEPDPFECELATDEMGFHGGDGSAPTPLMLFSGGLAHAL' A
#
# COMPACT_ATOMS: atom_id res chain seq x y z
N MET A 1 -9.33 -4.36 7.26
CA MET A 1 -7.97 -4.39 6.73
C MET A 1 -7.16 -5.40 7.53
N ARG A 2 -6.53 -6.36 6.87
CA ARG A 2 -5.54 -7.25 7.50
C ARG A 2 -4.17 -6.85 6.97
N CYS A 3 -3.24 -6.52 7.86
CA CYS A 3 -1.87 -6.18 7.51
C CYS A 3 -0.92 -7.18 8.16
N CYS A 4 0.05 -7.67 7.39
CA CYS A 4 1.17 -8.47 7.88
C CYS A 4 2.46 -7.74 7.50
N ASN A 5 3.39 -7.63 8.45
CA ASN A 5 4.70 -7.02 8.22
C ASN A 5 5.75 -8.14 8.18
N PRO A 6 6.20 -8.57 6.98
CA PRO A 6 7.23 -9.60 6.84
C PRO A 6 8.65 -9.11 7.23
N GLY A 7 8.81 -7.84 7.61
CA GLY A 7 10.08 -7.20 7.94
C GLY A 7 10.53 -6.20 6.87
N ARG A 8 11.66 -5.52 7.14
CA ARG A 8 12.27 -4.51 6.24
C ARG A 8 11.29 -3.43 5.77
N MET A 9 10.41 -2.96 6.66
CA MET A 9 9.41 -1.93 6.35
C MET A 9 8.43 -2.25 5.20
N ARG A 10 8.37 -3.52 4.78
CA ARG A 10 7.31 -4.01 3.89
C ARG A 10 6.03 -4.25 4.68
N THR A 11 4.90 -3.90 4.08
CA THR A 11 3.57 -4.18 4.63
C THR A 11 2.71 -4.79 3.54
N ASP A 12 2.35 -6.06 3.70
CA ASP A 12 1.38 -6.74 2.84
C ASP A 12 -0.01 -6.58 3.47
N MET A 13 -0.99 -6.17 2.65
CA MET A 13 -2.31 -5.73 3.13
C MET A 13 -3.42 -6.29 2.25
N GLN A 14 -4.44 -6.83 2.89
CA GLN A 14 -5.73 -7.11 2.24
C GLN A 14 -6.68 -5.96 2.58
N VAL A 15 -6.99 -5.16 1.56
CA VAL A 15 -7.89 -4.01 1.63
C VAL A 15 -9.28 -4.47 1.25
N ARG A 16 -10.27 -4.08 2.06
CA ARG A 16 -11.68 -4.37 1.84
C ARG A 16 -12.46 -3.09 2.01
N MET A 17 -13.05 -2.60 0.93
CA MET A 17 -14.07 -1.57 0.94
C MET A 17 -15.41 -2.28 1.09
N LEU A 18 -16.20 -1.91 2.10
CA LEU A 18 -17.46 -2.60 2.40
C LEU A 18 -18.68 -1.89 1.80
N GLU A 19 -18.59 -0.58 1.61
CA GLU A 19 -19.67 0.28 1.09
C GLU A 19 -19.06 1.48 0.33
N PRO A 20 -19.79 2.12 -0.60
CA PRO A 20 -21.10 1.70 -1.14
C PRO A 20 -21.02 0.45 -2.02
N ASP A 21 -19.90 0.23 -2.70
CA ASP A 21 -19.68 -0.94 -3.56
C ASP A 21 -18.58 -1.81 -2.95
N PRO A 22 -18.90 -3.03 -2.46
CA PRO A 22 -17.91 -3.91 -1.86
C PRO A 22 -16.81 -4.26 -2.85
N PHE A 23 -15.57 -4.03 -2.46
CA PHE A 23 -14.39 -4.35 -3.25
C PHE A 23 -13.27 -4.87 -2.36
N GLU A 24 -12.51 -5.83 -2.87
CA GLU A 24 -11.35 -6.38 -2.19
C GLU A 24 -10.13 -6.32 -3.12
N CYS A 25 -9.01 -5.85 -2.61
CA CYS A 25 -7.73 -5.94 -3.30
C CYS A 25 -6.59 -6.30 -2.34
N GLU A 26 -5.59 -6.94 -2.92
CA GLU A 26 -4.30 -7.14 -2.27
C GLU A 26 -3.37 -5.99 -2.65
N LEU A 27 -2.70 -5.43 -1.65
CA LEU A 27 -1.78 -4.33 -1.80
C LEU A 27 -0.52 -4.63 -0.99
N ALA A 28 0.63 -4.28 -1.54
CA ALA A 28 1.88 -4.24 -0.80
C ALA A 28 2.46 -2.84 -0.86
N THR A 29 3.03 -2.39 0.26
CA THR A 29 3.80 -1.14 0.33
C THR A 29 5.16 -1.39 0.96
N ASP A 30 6.15 -0.61 0.57
CA ASP A 30 7.50 -0.65 1.12
C ASP A 30 8.07 0.77 1.17
N GLU A 31 8.80 1.12 2.22
CA GLU A 31 9.31 2.48 2.44
C GLU A 31 10.58 2.82 1.64
N MET A 32 11.00 1.93 0.73
CA MET A 32 12.19 2.06 -0.12
C MET A 32 13.50 2.21 0.68
N GLY A 33 14.63 2.19 -0.04
CA GLY A 33 15.97 2.14 0.56
C GLY A 33 16.32 3.28 1.53
N PHE A 34 15.66 4.44 1.43
CA PHE A 34 15.91 5.57 2.34
C PHE A 34 15.47 5.29 3.79
N HIS A 35 14.37 4.55 3.96
CA HIS A 35 13.86 4.21 5.28
C HIS A 35 14.21 2.77 5.70
N GLY A 36 14.84 1.97 4.84
CA GLY A 36 15.18 0.57 5.14
C GLY A 36 14.23 -0.45 4.52
N GLY A 37 13.44 -0.01 3.54
CA GLY A 37 12.71 -0.84 2.60
C GLY A 37 13.64 -1.52 1.59
N ASP A 38 13.23 -2.68 1.09
CA ASP A 38 13.97 -3.39 0.02
C ASP A 38 13.53 -2.96 -1.39
N GLY A 39 12.58 -2.02 -1.47
CA GLY A 39 12.04 -1.49 -2.71
C GLY A 39 11.24 -2.48 -3.54
N SER A 40 10.82 -3.61 -2.94
CA SER A 40 10.00 -4.63 -3.60
C SER A 40 8.54 -4.21 -3.82
N ALA A 41 8.11 -3.09 -3.25
CA ALA A 41 6.77 -2.54 -3.36
C ALA A 41 6.82 -0.99 -3.41
N PRO A 42 5.78 -0.32 -3.93
CA PRO A 42 5.71 1.14 -3.94
C PRO A 42 5.63 1.72 -2.52
N THR A 43 6.08 2.96 -2.33
CA THR A 43 5.89 3.65 -1.05
C THR A 43 4.42 4.01 -0.83
N PRO A 44 3.94 4.07 0.42
CA PRO A 44 2.60 4.56 0.70
C PRO A 44 2.34 5.96 0.13
N LEU A 45 3.37 6.82 0.14
CA LEU A 45 3.31 8.16 -0.43
C LEU A 45 3.08 8.13 -1.95
N MET A 46 3.72 7.21 -2.69
CA MET A 46 3.49 7.05 -4.12
C MET A 46 2.03 6.68 -4.42
N LEU A 47 1.44 5.77 -3.64
CA LEU A 47 0.03 5.39 -3.81
C LEU A 47 -0.91 6.57 -3.54
N PHE A 48 -0.63 7.35 -2.50
CA PHE A 48 -1.40 8.56 -2.20
C PHE A 48 -1.29 9.61 -3.31
N SER A 49 -0.07 9.94 -3.76
CA SER A 49 0.15 10.92 -4.82
C SER A 49 -0.44 10.47 -6.17
N GLY A 50 -0.34 9.19 -6.51
CA GLY A 50 -0.96 8.62 -7.71
C GLY A 50 -2.49 8.70 -7.66
N GLY A 51 -3.08 8.40 -6.51
CA GLY A 51 -4.53 8.54 -6.29
C GLY A 51 -5.00 9.99 -6.41
N LEU A 52 -4.26 10.94 -5.82
CA LEU A 52 -4.55 12.37 -5.97
C LEU A 52 -4.45 12.83 -7.43
N ALA A 53 -3.40 12.42 -8.13
CA ALA A 53 -3.19 12.79 -9.53
C ALA A 53 -4.25 12.19 -10.46
N HIS A 54 -4.76 11.00 -10.15
CA HIS A 54 -5.85 10.36 -10.90
C HIS A 54 -7.21 10.99 -10.61
N ALA A 55 -7.43 11.51 -9.40
CA ALA A 55 -8.69 12.12 -8.99
C ALA A 55 -8.86 13.59 -9.45
N LEU A 56 -7.80 14.21 -9.96
CA LEU A 56 -7.81 15.50 -10.65
C LEU A 56 -8.12 15.30 -12.14
#